data_AF-A0A355EJE1-F1
#
_entry.id   AF-A0A355EJE1-F1
#
_cell.length_a   1.000
_cell.length_b   1.000
_cell.length_c   1.000
_cell.angle_alpha   90.00
_cell.angle_beta   90.00
_cell.angle_gamma   90.00
#
_symmetry.space_group_name_H-M   'P 1'
#
loop_
_entity.id
_entity.type
_entity.pdbx_description
1 polymer ?
#
loop_
_entity_poly.entity_id
_entity_poly.type
_entity_poly.pdbx_seq_one_letter_code
_entity_poly.pdbx_strand_id
1 'polypeptide(L)'
;MVQDNKNSGKHPLHEKIGEALTEIINGAADSKIKLVLDPACGGKQNLPIFSTAFKSNPTEYCNVDALVLSDEQVKIIIEIEEANIKPTQICGKYLTSALGRYFIHVNNEKGQQKNQQVGMSEKVSFIQVLDGSKLERQSKKPDQFRNIEKSIQDILPVKGSSVHSYKIIFFENADDKERLDRFKKYLLSCLS
;
A
#
# COMPACT_ATOMS: atom_id res chain seq x y z
N MET A 1 13.02 8.39 32.72
CA MET A 1 11.99 8.27 31.67
C MET A 1 12.40 9.19 30.53
N VAL A 2 13.06 8.64 29.52
CA VAL A 2 13.49 9.38 28.32
C VAL A 2 12.52 9.02 27.20
N GLN A 3 11.83 10.06 26.73
CA GLN A 3 11.26 10.36 25.41
C GLN A 3 10.58 9.25 24.60
N ASP A 4 9.41 9.60 24.05
CA ASP A 4 9.32 9.71 22.59
C ASP A 4 8.44 10.91 22.22
N ASN A 5 9.10 11.96 21.75
CA ASN A 5 8.50 13.03 20.98
C ASN A 5 7.96 12.41 19.67
N LYS A 6 6.64 12.25 19.56
CA LYS A 6 5.99 12.06 18.26
C LYS A 6 6.20 13.34 17.47
N ASN A 7 7.29 13.37 16.71
CA ASN A 7 7.49 14.30 15.62
C ASN A 7 6.30 14.07 14.66
N SER A 8 5.30 14.95 14.69
CA SER A 8 4.26 14.99 13.67
C SER A 8 4.90 15.53 12.39
N GLY A 9 5.77 14.72 11.78
CA GLY A 9 6.24 14.97 10.44
C GLY A 9 5.00 14.93 9.57
N LYS A 10 4.71 16.05 8.89
CA LYS A 10 3.68 16.04 7.86
C LYS A 10 4.05 14.96 6.85
N HIS A 11 3.08 14.15 6.46
CA HIS A 11 3.21 13.12 5.44
C HIS A 11 2.33 13.51 4.25
N PRO A 12 2.71 14.55 3.47
CA PRO A 12 1.78 15.19 2.54
C PRO A 12 1.36 14.26 1.41
N LEU A 13 2.22 13.34 0.98
CA LEU A 13 1.89 12.37 -0.05
C LEU A 13 1.01 11.27 0.52
N HIS A 14 1.25 10.78 1.76
CA HIS A 14 0.32 9.84 2.41
C HIS A 14 -1.08 10.44 2.56
N GLU A 15 -1.19 11.68 3.06
CA GLU A 15 -2.45 12.39 3.21
C GLU A 15 -3.17 12.54 1.86
N LYS A 16 -2.46 13.00 0.81
CA LYS A 16 -3.03 13.18 -0.53
C LYS A 16 -3.51 11.88 -1.17
N ILE A 17 -2.74 10.81 -1.04
CA ILE A 17 -3.14 9.50 -1.56
C ILE A 17 -4.31 8.94 -0.76
N GLY A 18 -4.33 9.10 0.57
CA GLY A 18 -5.45 8.71 1.43
C GLY A 18 -6.75 9.43 1.09
N GLU A 19 -6.70 10.74 0.87
CA GLU A 19 -7.82 11.56 0.40
C GLU A 19 -8.35 11.05 -0.95
N ALA A 20 -7.44 10.85 -1.92
CA ALA A 20 -7.81 10.39 -3.26
C ALA A 20 -8.40 8.98 -3.25
N LEU A 21 -7.84 8.05 -2.47
CA LEU A 21 -8.39 6.72 -2.29
C LEU A 21 -9.81 6.79 -1.71
N THR A 22 -10.01 7.59 -0.67
CA THR A 22 -11.33 7.77 -0.04
C THR A 22 -12.36 8.31 -1.03
N GLU A 23 -12.00 9.31 -1.82
CA GLU A 23 -12.86 9.89 -2.86
C GLU A 23 -13.28 8.84 -3.90
N ILE A 24 -12.31 8.07 -4.43
CA ILE A 24 -12.56 7.08 -5.48
C ILE A 24 -13.44 5.94 -4.97
N ILE A 25 -13.09 5.37 -3.81
CA ILE A 25 -13.79 4.19 -3.29
C ILE A 25 -15.21 4.55 -2.84
N ASN A 26 -15.42 5.71 -2.20
CA ASN A 26 -16.76 6.18 -1.87
C ASN A 26 -17.59 6.52 -3.12
N GLY A 27 -16.94 7.03 -4.18
CA GLY A 27 -17.59 7.33 -5.45
C GLY A 27 -17.99 6.10 -6.27
N ALA A 28 -17.35 4.95 -6.07
CA ALA A 28 -17.62 3.72 -6.83
C ALA A 28 -19.00 3.10 -6.51
N ALA A 29 -19.62 3.46 -5.37
CA ALA A 29 -20.93 2.97 -4.92
C ALA A 29 -21.09 1.42 -4.87
N ASP A 30 -19.98 0.67 -4.88
CA ASP A 30 -20.00 -0.79 -4.73
C ASP A 30 -19.73 -1.17 -3.26
N SER A 31 -20.74 -1.74 -2.61
CA SER A 31 -20.69 -2.15 -1.21
C SER A 31 -19.68 -3.29 -0.93
N LYS A 32 -19.21 -3.97 -1.98
CA LYS A 32 -18.20 -5.02 -1.89
C LYS A 32 -16.78 -4.47 -1.78
N ILE A 33 -16.56 -3.23 -2.21
CA ILE A 33 -15.24 -2.60 -2.16
C ILE A 33 -15.10 -1.84 -0.84
N LYS A 34 -14.04 -2.15 -0.07
CA LYS A 34 -13.75 -1.50 1.21
C LYS A 34 -12.33 -0.97 1.22
N LEU A 35 -12.16 0.26 1.66
CA LEU A 35 -10.85 0.88 1.85
C LEU A 35 -10.41 0.75 3.31
N VAL A 36 -9.16 0.35 3.54
CA VAL A 36 -8.54 0.36 4.86
C VAL A 36 -7.24 1.15 4.76
N LEU A 37 -7.09 2.18 5.59
CA LEU A 37 -5.96 3.10 5.58
C LEU A 37 -5.16 2.96 6.88
N ASP A 38 -3.84 3.17 6.78
CA ASP A 38 -2.99 3.39 7.92
C ASP A 38 -3.18 4.83 8.48
N PRO A 39 -2.67 5.16 9.68
CA PRO A 39 -2.82 6.48 10.25
C PRO A 39 -2.19 7.61 9.42
N ALA A 40 -1.09 7.38 8.71
CA ALA A 40 -0.47 8.40 7.86
C ALA A 40 -1.36 8.76 6.66
N CYS A 41 -2.13 7.80 6.14
CA CYS A 41 -3.13 8.02 5.09
C CYS A 41 -4.50 8.48 5.62
N GLY A 42 -4.66 8.76 6.93
CA GLY A 42 -5.94 9.20 7.53
C GLY A 42 -6.81 8.06 8.11
N GLY A 43 -6.25 6.86 8.23
CA GLY A 43 -6.86 5.72 8.90
C GLY A 43 -6.73 5.72 10.42
N LYS A 44 -7.11 4.61 11.05
CA LYS A 44 -7.20 4.49 12.52
C LYS A 44 -6.32 3.40 13.12
N GLN A 45 -5.67 2.59 12.29
CA GLN A 45 -4.88 1.45 12.75
C GLN A 45 -3.79 1.12 11.73
N ASN A 46 -2.70 0.51 12.20
CA ASN A 46 -1.68 -0.06 11.32
C ASN A 46 -2.26 -1.22 10.50
N LEU A 47 -1.64 -1.51 9.36
CA LEU A 47 -2.10 -2.55 8.43
C LEU A 47 -1.08 -3.70 8.32
N PRO A 48 -0.96 -4.54 9.37
CA PRO A 48 -0.02 -5.65 9.37
C PRO A 48 -0.47 -6.79 8.45
N ILE A 49 0.47 -7.30 7.67
CA ILE A 49 0.32 -8.48 6.81
C ILE A 49 1.04 -9.67 7.44
N PHE A 50 0.33 -10.79 7.54
CA PHE A 50 0.78 -12.02 8.18
C PHE A 50 0.91 -13.17 7.19
N SER A 51 1.89 -14.03 7.41
CA SER A 51 2.10 -15.27 6.63
C SER A 51 1.11 -16.38 6.94
N THR A 52 0.49 -16.36 8.12
CA THR A 52 -0.50 -17.35 8.57
C THR A 52 -1.72 -16.65 9.15
N ALA A 53 -2.79 -17.41 9.39
CA ALA A 53 -4.00 -16.91 10.03
C ALA A 53 -3.80 -16.57 11.53
N PHE A 54 -2.61 -16.81 12.10
CA PHE A 54 -2.32 -16.53 13.49
C PHE A 54 -1.64 -15.16 13.64
N LYS A 55 -2.21 -14.27 14.44
CA LYS A 55 -1.64 -12.95 14.74
C LYS A 55 -0.55 -13.06 15.79
N SER A 56 0.71 -12.85 15.39
CA SER A 56 1.87 -12.83 16.28
C SER A 56 3.07 -12.15 15.62
N ASN A 57 4.06 -11.69 16.39
CA ASN A 57 5.27 -11.09 15.83
C ASN A 57 6.03 -12.03 14.86
N PRO A 58 6.18 -13.34 15.11
CA PRO A 58 6.83 -14.25 14.16
C PRO A 58 6.10 -14.41 12.81
N THR A 59 4.80 -14.13 12.78
CA THR A 59 3.98 -14.30 11.57
C THR A 59 3.73 -13.00 10.85
N GLU A 60 3.98 -11.84 11.48
CA GLU A 60 3.88 -10.49 10.90
C GLU A 60 5.11 -10.19 10.04
N TYR A 61 4.90 -9.90 8.76
CA TYR A 61 6.00 -9.67 7.80
C TYR A 61 6.21 -8.19 7.47
N CYS A 62 5.13 -7.40 7.41
CA CYS A 62 5.22 -5.97 7.12
C CYS A 62 3.94 -5.23 7.51
N ASN A 63 4.03 -3.90 7.58
CA ASN A 63 2.88 -3.00 7.70
C ASN A 63 2.81 -2.11 6.44
N VAL A 64 1.67 -2.15 5.75
CA VAL A 64 1.43 -1.39 4.51
C VAL A 64 0.66 -0.10 4.81
N ASP A 65 0.59 0.80 3.83
CA ASP A 65 0.03 2.15 4.01
C ASP A 65 -1.48 2.18 3.65
N ALA A 66 -1.90 1.39 2.66
CA ALA A 66 -3.32 1.18 2.39
C ALA A 66 -3.63 -0.20 1.80
N LEU A 67 -4.87 -0.65 2.03
CA LEU A 67 -5.45 -1.86 1.46
C LEU A 67 -6.79 -1.54 0.83
N VAL A 68 -7.04 -2.08 -0.36
CA VAL A 68 -8.39 -2.13 -0.94
C VAL A 68 -8.86 -3.57 -0.92
N LEU A 69 -9.99 -3.80 -0.27
CA LEU A 69 -10.66 -5.09 -0.21
C LEU A 69 -11.77 -5.13 -1.27
N SER A 70 -11.96 -6.29 -1.88
CA SER A 70 -13.10 -6.60 -2.75
C SER A 70 -13.59 -8.00 -2.42
N ASP A 71 -14.90 -8.18 -2.27
CA ASP A 71 -15.52 -9.44 -1.82
C ASP A 71 -14.84 -10.01 -0.55
N GLU A 72 -14.56 -9.13 0.41
CA GLU A 72 -13.91 -9.46 1.71
C GLU A 72 -12.49 -10.04 1.62
N GLN A 73 -11.82 -9.86 0.48
CA GLN A 73 -10.42 -10.25 0.28
C GLN A 73 -9.57 -9.04 -0.09
N VAL A 74 -8.29 -9.05 0.29
CA VAL A 74 -7.34 -8.02 -0.15
C VAL A 74 -7.15 -8.12 -1.67
N LYS A 75 -7.47 -7.04 -2.39
CA LYS A 75 -7.34 -6.95 -3.85
C LYS A 75 -6.18 -6.05 -4.27
N ILE A 76 -5.92 -4.99 -3.51
CA ILE A 76 -4.85 -4.03 -3.78
C ILE A 76 -4.09 -3.77 -2.48
N ILE A 77 -2.77 -3.79 -2.57
CA ILE A 77 -1.83 -3.39 -1.52
C ILE A 77 -1.14 -2.12 -2.01
N ILE A 78 -1.07 -1.11 -1.15
CA ILE A 78 -0.43 0.17 -1.47
C ILE A 78 0.65 0.46 -0.42
N GLU A 79 1.84 0.77 -0.90
CA GLU A 79 2.94 1.30 -0.10
C GLU A 79 3.30 2.70 -0.58
N ILE A 80 3.59 3.62 0.34
CA ILE A 80 4.02 4.98 0.04
C ILE A 80 5.37 5.25 0.72
N GLU A 81 6.36 5.67 -0.08
CA GLU A 81 7.73 5.97 0.39
C GLU A 81 8.07 7.45 0.13
N GLU A 82 8.12 8.24 1.21
CA GLU A 82 8.42 9.69 1.19
C GLU A 82 9.87 10.03 1.61
N ALA A 83 10.52 9.13 2.34
CA ALA A 83 11.78 9.42 3.02
C ALA A 83 12.98 9.03 2.17
N ASN A 84 12.96 7.86 1.54
CA ASN A 84 14.13 7.26 0.95
C ASN A 84 13.82 6.40 -0.28
N ILE A 85 13.85 7.02 -1.46
CA ILE A 85 13.63 6.37 -2.76
C ILE A 85 14.92 5.73 -3.34
N LYS A 86 15.66 5.00 -2.50
CA LYS A 86 16.76 4.11 -2.94
C LYS A 86 16.17 2.78 -3.42
N PRO A 87 16.82 2.07 -4.38
CA PRO A 87 16.27 0.83 -4.94
C PRO A 87 15.83 -0.20 -3.91
N THR A 88 16.63 -0.41 -2.86
CA THR A 88 16.32 -1.39 -1.80
C THR A 88 15.14 -0.99 -0.90
N GLN A 89 14.74 0.28 -0.93
CA GLN A 89 13.57 0.78 -0.19
C GLN A 89 12.31 0.74 -1.06
N ILE A 90 12.44 1.07 -2.35
CA ILE A 90 11.34 1.12 -3.34
C ILE A 90 10.65 -0.25 -3.55
N CYS A 91 11.27 -1.34 -3.13
CA CYS A 91 10.67 -2.68 -3.11
C CYS A 91 10.74 -3.33 -1.73
N GLY A 92 10.99 -2.55 -0.68
CA GLY A 92 11.34 -3.04 0.66
C GLY A 92 10.24 -3.90 1.26
N LYS A 93 8.96 -3.53 1.06
CA LYS A 93 7.81 -4.30 1.55
C LYS A 93 7.18 -5.21 0.50
N TYR A 94 7.66 -5.20 -0.74
CA TYR A 94 7.07 -6.00 -1.81
C TYR A 94 7.16 -7.50 -1.53
N LEU A 95 8.37 -8.03 -1.29
CA LEU A 95 8.54 -9.48 -1.11
C LEU A 95 7.83 -9.98 0.16
N THR A 96 7.91 -9.22 1.25
CA THR A 96 7.21 -9.54 2.50
C THR A 96 5.69 -9.51 2.34
N SER A 97 5.15 -8.55 1.59
CA SER A 97 3.72 -8.51 1.24
C SER A 97 3.32 -9.68 0.33
N ALA A 98 4.16 -10.02 -0.65
CA ALA A 98 3.94 -11.11 -1.60
C ALA A 98 3.95 -12.49 -0.92
N LEU A 99 4.74 -12.67 0.14
CA LEU A 99 4.77 -13.89 0.96
C LEU A 99 3.65 -13.89 2.04
N GLY A 100 3.03 -12.75 2.28
CA GLY A 100 1.88 -12.58 3.16
C GLY A 100 0.62 -13.25 2.61
N ARG A 101 -0.23 -13.74 3.51
CA ARG A 101 -1.49 -14.42 3.18
C ARG A 101 -2.72 -13.80 3.82
N TYR A 102 -2.54 -13.06 4.91
CA TYR A 102 -3.64 -12.51 5.69
C TYR A 102 -3.35 -11.08 6.13
N PHE A 103 -4.33 -10.20 5.99
CA PHE A 103 -4.43 -8.99 6.79
C PHE A 103 -5.23 -9.34 8.06
N ILE A 104 -4.69 -9.08 9.25
CA ILE A 104 -5.36 -9.41 10.52
C ILE A 104 -5.46 -8.17 11.41
N HIS A 105 -6.68 -7.65 11.56
CA HIS A 105 -6.96 -6.49 12.39
C HIS A 105 -7.88 -6.83 13.55
N VAL A 106 -7.83 -6.01 14.60
CA VAL A 106 -8.73 -6.14 15.73
C VAL A 106 -10.03 -5.43 15.37
N ASN A 107 -11.13 -6.17 15.38
CA ASN A 107 -12.45 -5.59 15.27
C ASN A 107 -13.08 -5.53 16.67
N ASN A 108 -13.65 -4.37 17.00
CA ASN A 108 -14.34 -4.10 18.26
C ASN A 108 -15.86 -4.11 18.01
N GLU A 109 -16.39 -5.23 17.54
CA GLU A 109 -17.83 -5.41 17.39
C GLU A 109 -18.44 -5.83 18.73
N LYS A 110 -19.49 -5.11 19.16
CA LYS A 110 -20.30 -5.44 20.34
C LYS A 110 -19.51 -5.63 21.64
N GLY A 111 -18.42 -4.87 21.82
CA GLY A 111 -17.60 -4.89 23.04
C GLY A 111 -16.70 -6.11 23.19
N GLN A 112 -16.60 -6.97 22.17
CA GLN A 112 -15.67 -8.10 22.15
C GLN A 112 -14.55 -7.82 21.15
N GLN A 113 -13.30 -7.88 21.61
CA GLN A 113 -12.14 -7.78 20.72
C GLN A 113 -11.95 -9.11 20.01
N LYS A 114 -12.22 -9.17 18.71
CA LYS A 114 -11.96 -10.35 17.90
C LYS A 114 -11.04 -9.98 16.74
N ASN A 115 -10.03 -10.82 16.51
CA ASN A 115 -9.22 -10.71 15.31
C ASN A 115 -10.08 -11.10 14.10
N GLN A 116 -10.22 -10.16 13.16
CA GLN A 116 -10.79 -10.43 11.86
C GLN A 116 -9.65 -10.73 10.88
N GLN A 117 -9.72 -11.92 10.28
CA GLN A 117 -8.77 -12.38 9.27
C GLN A 117 -9.35 -12.08 7.89
N VAL A 118 -8.55 -11.44 7.05
CA VAL A 118 -8.89 -11.10 5.67
C VAL A 118 -7.84 -11.73 4.78
N GLY A 119 -8.23 -12.67 3.93
CA GLY A 119 -7.32 -13.35 3.01
C GLY A 119 -6.93 -12.49 1.81
N MET A 120 -5.85 -12.87 1.13
CA MET A 120 -5.51 -12.29 -0.17
C MET A 120 -6.45 -12.84 -1.27
N SER A 121 -6.85 -11.98 -2.20
CA SER A 121 -7.52 -12.42 -3.43
C SER A 121 -6.58 -13.28 -4.28
N GLU A 122 -7.11 -14.02 -5.26
CA GLU A 122 -6.29 -14.80 -6.20
C GLU A 122 -5.32 -13.91 -6.99
N LYS A 123 -5.75 -12.68 -7.34
CA LYS A 123 -4.97 -11.71 -8.10
C LYS A 123 -4.91 -10.37 -7.38
N VAL A 124 -3.87 -10.18 -6.57
CA VAL A 124 -3.56 -8.95 -5.86
C VAL A 124 -2.67 -8.04 -6.72
N SER A 125 -2.97 -6.74 -6.71
CA SER A 125 -2.09 -5.72 -7.27
C SER A 125 -1.30 -5.02 -6.17
N PHE A 126 0.01 -4.88 -6.34
CA PHE A 126 0.86 -4.10 -5.45
C PHE A 126 1.20 -2.76 -6.10
N ILE A 127 0.91 -1.65 -5.43
CA ILE A 127 1.18 -0.29 -5.91
C ILE A 127 2.18 0.37 -4.97
N GLN A 128 3.34 0.71 -5.50
CA GLN A 128 4.36 1.51 -4.83
C GLN A 128 4.22 2.96 -5.25
N VAL A 129 3.97 3.86 -4.31
CA VAL A 129 3.94 5.30 -4.52
C VAL A 129 5.23 5.91 -3.99
N LEU A 130 5.89 6.76 -4.78
CA LEU A 130 7.18 7.36 -4.45
C LEU A 130 7.10 8.89 -4.46
N ASP A 131 7.67 9.52 -3.43
CA ASP A 131 7.88 10.98 -3.40
C ASP A 131 9.19 11.38 -4.09
N GLY A 132 9.05 12.17 -5.14
CA GLY A 132 10.14 12.77 -5.91
C GLY A 132 10.50 14.19 -5.52
N SER A 133 9.85 14.78 -4.52
CA SER A 133 10.02 16.19 -4.15
C SER A 133 11.47 16.60 -3.87
N LYS A 134 12.29 15.64 -3.45
CA LYS A 134 13.72 15.81 -3.12
C LYS A 134 14.67 15.43 -4.26
N LEU A 135 14.16 15.02 -5.42
CA LEU A 135 15.00 14.65 -6.55
C LEU A 135 15.49 15.87 -7.33
N GLU A 136 16.72 15.76 -7.82
CA GLU A 136 17.25 16.69 -8.79
C GLU A 136 16.49 16.62 -10.12
N ARG A 137 16.29 17.77 -10.76
CA ARG A 137 15.51 17.93 -12.00
C ARG A 137 15.96 17.05 -13.17
N GLN A 138 17.19 16.53 -13.15
CA GLN A 138 17.76 15.67 -14.20
C GLN A 138 18.11 14.26 -13.70
N SER A 139 17.56 13.86 -12.56
CA SER A 139 17.83 12.55 -11.98
C SER A 139 17.48 11.42 -12.94
N LYS A 140 18.32 10.37 -12.98
CA LYS A 140 18.04 9.10 -13.68
C LYS A 140 17.14 8.15 -12.87
N LYS A 141 16.65 8.60 -11.72
CA LYS A 141 15.75 7.85 -10.85
C LYS A 141 14.48 7.38 -11.55
N PRO A 142 13.77 8.19 -12.36
CA PRO A 142 12.62 7.69 -13.11
C PRO A 142 12.94 6.53 -14.06
N ASP A 143 14.10 6.56 -14.73
CA ASP A 143 14.57 5.43 -15.56
C ASP A 143 14.86 4.19 -14.70
N GLN A 144 15.54 4.39 -13.56
CA GLN A 144 15.81 3.32 -12.59
C GLN A 144 14.50 2.70 -12.07
N PHE A 145 13.48 3.49 -11.77
CA PHE A 145 12.18 2.99 -11.30
C PHE A 145 11.47 2.19 -12.37
N ARG A 146 11.49 2.62 -13.64
CA ARG A 146 10.96 1.83 -14.76
C ARG A 146 11.67 0.48 -14.90
N ASN A 147 12.99 0.46 -14.77
CA ASN A 147 13.75 -0.79 -14.84
C ASN A 147 13.43 -1.73 -13.68
N ILE A 148 13.27 -1.21 -12.46
CA ILE A 148 12.86 -1.99 -11.28
C ILE A 148 11.44 -2.53 -11.47
N GLU A 149 10.47 -1.69 -11.83
CA GLU A 149 9.08 -2.10 -12.10
C GLU A 149 9.05 -3.24 -13.12
N LYS A 150 9.74 -3.07 -14.25
CA LYS A 150 9.83 -4.09 -15.29
C LYS A 150 10.43 -5.39 -14.77
N SER A 151 11.56 -5.30 -14.06
CA SER A 151 12.25 -6.49 -13.54
C SER A 151 11.41 -7.27 -12.52
N ILE A 152 10.60 -6.57 -11.71
CA ILE A 152 9.66 -7.22 -10.79
C ILE A 152 8.50 -7.85 -11.57
N GLN A 153 7.92 -7.14 -12.54
CA GLN A 153 6.85 -7.66 -13.39
C GLN A 153 7.27 -8.92 -14.16
N ASP A 154 8.51 -8.99 -14.64
CA ASP A 154 9.04 -10.14 -15.37
C ASP A 154 9.15 -11.43 -14.52
N ILE A 155 9.11 -11.32 -13.19
CA ILE A 155 9.17 -12.47 -12.26
C ILE A 155 7.85 -12.75 -11.54
N LEU A 156 6.79 -12.01 -11.85
CA LEU A 156 5.48 -12.16 -11.23
C LEU A 156 4.63 -13.27 -11.89
N PRO A 157 3.78 -14.00 -11.12
CA PRO A 157 3.77 -14.02 -9.66
C PRO A 157 4.99 -14.79 -9.11
N VAL A 158 5.57 -14.30 -8.01
CA VAL A 158 6.56 -15.10 -7.25
C VAL A 158 5.87 -16.37 -6.77
N LYS A 159 6.55 -17.52 -6.85
CA LYS A 159 5.97 -18.84 -6.55
C LYS A 159 5.21 -18.85 -5.21
N GLY A 160 3.91 -19.11 -5.28
CA GLY A 160 3.04 -19.19 -4.10
C GLY A 160 2.52 -17.85 -3.58
N SER A 161 2.78 -16.74 -4.30
CA SER A 161 2.23 -15.43 -4.01
C SER A 161 0.92 -15.17 -4.76
N SER A 162 0.03 -14.41 -4.12
CA SER A 162 -1.17 -13.85 -4.74
C SER A 162 -0.91 -12.54 -5.49
N VAL A 163 0.26 -11.91 -5.32
CA VAL A 163 0.58 -10.67 -6.03
C VAL A 163 0.89 -11.00 -7.48
N HIS A 164 0.10 -10.44 -8.40
CA HIS A 164 0.17 -10.70 -9.85
C HIS A 164 0.54 -9.46 -10.66
N SER A 165 0.50 -8.28 -10.05
CA SER A 165 0.96 -7.04 -10.68
C SER A 165 1.71 -6.19 -9.69
N TYR A 166 2.71 -5.46 -10.18
CA TYR A 166 3.48 -4.48 -9.42
C TYR A 166 3.62 -3.19 -10.21
N LYS A 167 3.22 -2.06 -9.61
CA LYS A 167 3.25 -0.75 -10.25
C LYS A 167 3.97 0.26 -9.39
N ILE A 168 4.92 0.98 -9.97
CA ILE A 168 5.51 2.17 -9.38
C ILE A 168 4.81 3.40 -9.94
N ILE A 169 4.36 4.28 -9.05
CA ILE A 169 3.83 5.59 -9.38
C ILE A 169 4.67 6.63 -8.67
N PHE A 170 5.35 7.44 -9.47
CA PHE A 170 6.30 8.44 -9.00
C PHE A 170 5.69 9.83 -9.12
N PHE A 171 5.62 10.55 -8.00
CA PHE A 171 5.11 11.92 -7.92
C PHE A 171 6.27 12.91 -7.89
N GLU A 172 6.20 14.00 -8.64
CA GLU A 172 7.21 15.07 -8.50
C GLU A 172 7.09 15.80 -7.16
N ASN A 173 5.87 15.87 -6.62
CA ASN A 173 5.52 16.34 -5.28
C ASN A 173 4.06 15.93 -4.98
N ALA A 174 3.60 16.19 -3.76
CA ALA A 174 2.26 15.81 -3.31
C ALA A 174 1.09 16.45 -4.10
N ASP A 175 1.34 17.58 -4.81
CA ASP A 175 0.34 18.30 -5.60
C ASP A 175 0.39 17.96 -7.12
N ASP A 176 1.16 16.93 -7.51
CA ASP A 176 1.28 16.47 -8.90
C ASP A 176 -0.04 15.84 -9.40
N LYS A 177 -0.92 16.69 -9.94
CA LYS A 177 -2.25 16.31 -10.45
C LYS A 177 -2.20 15.29 -11.57
N GLU A 178 -1.21 15.37 -12.46
CA GLU A 178 -1.10 14.43 -13.58
C GLU A 178 -0.80 13.02 -13.06
N ARG A 179 0.11 12.90 -12.10
CA ARG A 179 0.42 11.62 -11.46
C ARG A 179 -0.72 11.12 -10.60
N LEU A 180 -1.44 12.02 -9.93
CA LEU A 180 -2.64 11.66 -9.20
C LEU A 180 -3.69 11.05 -10.14
N ASP A 181 -3.98 11.68 -11.28
CA ASP A 181 -4.94 11.16 -12.26
C ASP A 181 -4.52 9.78 -12.81
N ARG A 182 -3.22 9.57 -13.05
CA ARG A 182 -2.68 8.27 -13.45
C ARG A 182 -2.84 7.23 -12.36
N PHE A 183 -2.61 7.60 -11.09
CA PHE A 183 -2.87 6.75 -9.94
C PHE A 183 -4.34 6.34 -9.87
N LYS A 184 -5.27 7.32 -9.97
CA LYS A 184 -6.71 7.05 -9.96
C LYS A 184 -7.12 6.08 -11.07
N LYS A 185 -6.64 6.30 -12.30
CA LYS A 185 -6.91 5.43 -13.46
C LYS A 185 -6.37 4.01 -13.26
N TYR A 186 -5.13 3.87 -12.79
CA TYR A 186 -4.54 2.56 -12.55
C TYR A 186 -5.28 1.81 -11.45
N LEU A 187 -5.60 2.48 -10.34
CA LEU A 187 -6.38 1.89 -9.24
C LEU A 187 -7.72 1.34 -9.73
N LEU A 188 -8.48 2.12 -10.50
CA LEU A 188 -9.76 1.68 -11.06
C LEU A 188 -9.60 0.47 -12.00
N SER A 189 -8.54 0.43 -12.80
CA SER A 189 -8.25 -0.74 -13.66
C SER A 189 -7.95 -2.01 -12.89
N CYS A 190 -7.46 -1.91 -11.65
CA CYS A 190 -7.21 -3.05 -10.76
C CYS A 190 -8.49 -3.56 -10.06
N LEU A 191 -9.55 -2.74 -10.03
CA LEU A 191 -10.85 -3.07 -9.43
C LEU A 191 -11.84 -3.64 -10.45
N SER A 192 -11.52 -3.54 -11.75
CA SER A 192 -12.28 -4.11 -12.87
C SER A 192 -12.09 -5.62 -12.94
#